data_AF-A0A367I318-F1
#
_entry.id   AF-A0A367I318-F1
#
_cell.length_a   1.000
_cell.length_b   1.000
_cell.length_c   1.000
_cell.angle_alpha   90.00
_cell.angle_beta   90.00
_cell.angle_gamma   90.00
#
_symmetry.space_group_name_H-M   'P 1'
#
loop_
_entity.id
_entity.type
_entity.pdbx_description
1 polymer ?
#
loop_
_entity_poly.entity_id
_entity_poly.type
_entity_poly.pdbx_seq_one_letter_code
_entity_poly.pdbx_strand_id
1 'polypeptide(L)'
;MERRGQALLALFLVSLMPTTSILFAYSWSDSELAGQVFFVFAKLWIIAIPIYWLYRVEANNFSIRKLLGLDSLNSASRNEAIISGLGMFAIIAGTYAVLGDSVDITLMKEEIGATGLLNPTTFFLGAIYWITLNSLIEEFVFRQFVGDRLLELTGSNFASVAGSAIVFTLHHTVALSYYFALWQNALATIAILGAGAIWSILWLRHRSLAACWISHAIADVAVFGVAYLLLF
;
A
#
# COMPACT_ATOMS: atom_id res chain seq x y z
N MET A 1 -6.05 1.52 30.42
CA MET A 1 -7.00 0.59 29.74
C MET A 1 -7.72 1.28 28.59
N GLU A 2 -8.21 2.51 28.78
CA GLU A 2 -8.91 3.29 27.75
C GLU A 2 -8.10 3.50 26.45
N ARG A 3 -6.83 3.91 26.56
CA ARG A 3 -5.93 4.12 25.39
C ARG A 3 -5.66 2.84 24.58
N ARG A 4 -5.62 1.67 25.24
CA ARG A 4 -5.46 0.37 24.55
C ARG A 4 -6.72 -0.01 23.79
N GLY A 5 -7.91 0.17 24.40
CA GLY A 5 -9.19 -0.08 23.73
C GLY A 5 -9.39 0.82 22.50
N GLN A 6 -9.05 2.11 22.63
CA GLN A 6 -9.10 3.06 21.53
C GLN A 6 -8.13 2.70 20.38
N ALA A 7 -6.91 2.26 20.70
CA ALA A 7 -5.93 1.84 19.69
C ALA A 7 -6.38 0.57 18.94
N LEU A 8 -6.95 -0.41 19.65
CA LEU A 8 -7.51 -1.62 19.03
C LEU A 8 -8.69 -1.29 18.11
N LEU A 9 -9.59 -0.41 18.55
CA LEU A 9 -10.70 0.04 17.72
C LEU A 9 -10.19 0.76 16.46
N ALA A 10 -9.23 1.67 16.59
CA ALA A 10 -8.72 2.41 15.45
C ALA A 10 -7.96 1.51 14.47
N LEU A 11 -7.20 0.53 14.96
CA LEU A 11 -6.60 -0.52 14.12
C LEU A 11 -7.67 -1.29 13.37
N PHE A 12 -8.71 -1.77 14.06
CA PHE A 12 -9.81 -2.51 13.42
C PHE A 12 -10.48 -1.70 12.31
N LEU A 13 -10.82 -0.43 12.56
CA LEU A 13 -11.52 0.43 11.60
C LEU A 13 -10.68 0.79 10.36
N VAL A 14 -9.36 0.88 10.49
CA VAL A 14 -8.46 1.26 9.40
C VAL A 14 -7.96 0.03 8.64
N SER A 15 -7.63 -1.06 9.32
CA SER A 15 -7.01 -2.25 8.72
C SER A 15 -7.95 -3.04 7.81
N LEU A 16 -9.26 -3.03 8.08
CA LEU A 16 -10.23 -3.79 7.28
C LEU A 16 -10.73 -3.03 6.05
N MET A 17 -10.74 -1.69 6.11
CA MET A 17 -11.38 -0.85 5.10
C MET A 17 -10.83 -1.07 3.67
N PRO A 18 -9.52 -1.22 3.42
CA PRO A 18 -9.01 -1.48 2.07
C PRO A 18 -9.56 -2.80 1.48
N THR A 19 -9.55 -3.88 2.25
CA THR A 19 -10.10 -5.17 1.80
C THR A 19 -11.61 -5.08 1.58
N THR A 20 -12.33 -4.41 2.49
CA THR A 20 -13.77 -4.15 2.31
C THR A 20 -14.04 -3.34 1.05
N SER A 21 -13.21 -2.36 0.72
CA SER A 21 -13.34 -1.57 -0.51
C SER A 21 -13.20 -2.41 -1.77
N ILE A 22 -12.26 -3.35 -1.78
CA ILE A 22 -12.05 -4.24 -2.93
C ILE A 22 -13.23 -5.20 -3.06
N LEU A 23 -13.65 -5.85 -1.97
CA LEU A 23 -14.80 -6.75 -1.99
C LEU A 23 -16.09 -6.02 -2.40
N PHE A 24 -16.28 -4.79 -1.95
CA PHE A 24 -17.42 -3.97 -2.36
C PHE A 24 -17.40 -3.71 -3.87
N ALA A 25 -16.26 -3.29 -4.41
CA ALA A 25 -16.12 -2.94 -5.82
C ALA A 25 -16.22 -4.15 -6.77
N TYR A 26 -15.68 -5.31 -6.38
CA TYR A 26 -15.59 -6.49 -7.26
C TYR A 26 -16.63 -7.59 -7.00
N SER A 27 -17.26 -7.62 -5.81
CA SER A 27 -18.13 -8.73 -5.41
C SER A 27 -19.50 -8.33 -4.87
N TRP A 28 -19.64 -7.18 -4.20
CA TRP A 28 -20.91 -6.84 -3.53
C TRP A 28 -21.76 -5.82 -4.29
N SER A 29 -21.16 -5.04 -5.19
CA SER A 29 -21.85 -4.00 -5.95
C SER A 29 -21.89 -4.36 -7.43
N ASP A 30 -23.10 -4.44 -7.99
CA ASP A 30 -23.30 -4.56 -9.45
C ASP A 30 -23.17 -3.20 -10.17
N SER A 31 -23.03 -2.10 -9.42
CA SER A 31 -22.90 -0.74 -9.96
C SER A 31 -21.45 -0.26 -9.87
N GLU A 32 -20.86 0.05 -11.04
CA GLU A 32 -19.53 0.66 -11.15
C GLU A 32 -19.45 1.98 -10.38
N LEU A 33 -20.47 2.85 -10.54
CA LEU A 33 -20.53 4.13 -9.82
C LEU A 33 -20.54 3.94 -8.31
N ALA A 34 -21.32 2.98 -7.79
CA ALA A 34 -21.33 2.70 -6.36
C ALA A 34 -19.96 2.18 -5.88
N GLY A 35 -19.30 1.31 -6.67
CA GLY A 35 -17.95 0.85 -6.40
C GLY A 35 -16.93 2.00 -6.30
N GLN A 36 -16.95 2.93 -7.25
CA GLN A 36 -16.08 4.11 -7.26
C GLN A 36 -16.36 5.05 -6.08
N VAL A 37 -17.63 5.31 -5.77
CA VAL A 37 -18.03 6.13 -4.62
C VAL A 37 -17.55 5.49 -3.32
N PHE A 38 -17.70 4.17 -3.17
CA PHE A 38 -17.24 3.46 -2.00
C PHE A 38 -15.70 3.46 -1.89
N PHE A 39 -14.99 3.32 -3.01
CA PHE A 39 -13.53 3.46 -3.04
C PHE A 39 -13.07 4.84 -2.53
N VAL A 40 -13.69 5.92 -3.00
CA VAL A 40 -13.39 7.28 -2.53
C VAL A 40 -13.70 7.42 -1.04
N PHE A 41 -14.85 6.91 -0.60
CA PHE A 41 -15.22 6.90 0.82
C PHE A 41 -14.20 6.14 1.67
N ALA A 42 -13.82 4.92 1.26
CA ALA A 42 -12.82 4.10 1.94
C ALA A 42 -11.47 4.82 2.02
N LYS A 43 -11.06 5.50 0.94
CA LYS A 43 -9.83 6.29 0.90
C LYS A 43 -9.87 7.45 1.91
N LEU A 44 -10.96 8.20 1.94
CA LEU A 44 -11.15 9.28 2.91
C LEU A 44 -11.19 8.73 4.35
N TRP A 45 -11.81 7.58 4.56
CA TRP A 45 -11.91 6.91 5.86
C TRP A 45 -10.54 6.53 6.42
N ILE A 46 -9.71 5.84 5.63
CA ILE A 46 -8.37 5.42 6.08
C ILE A 46 -7.41 6.58 6.26
N ILE A 47 -7.68 7.75 5.68
CA ILE A 47 -6.87 8.97 5.87
C ILE A 47 -7.37 9.76 7.10
N ALA A 48 -8.67 9.97 7.19
CA ALA A 48 -9.28 10.83 8.20
C ALA A 48 -9.09 10.27 9.62
N ILE A 49 -9.21 8.95 9.82
CA ILE A 49 -9.06 8.34 11.16
C ILE A 49 -7.63 8.52 11.70
N PRO A 50 -6.55 8.15 10.96
CA PRO A 50 -5.18 8.41 11.40
C PRO A 50 -4.89 9.89 11.64
N ILE A 51 -5.34 10.80 10.75
CA ILE A 51 -5.12 12.24 10.95
C ILE A 51 -5.82 12.72 12.21
N TYR A 52 -7.08 12.35 12.41
CA TYR A 52 -7.85 12.69 13.61
C TYR A 52 -7.15 12.18 14.88
N TRP A 53 -6.66 10.94 14.85
CA TRP A 53 -5.93 10.35 15.97
C TRP A 53 -4.65 11.12 16.30
N LEU A 54 -3.80 11.37 15.30
CA LEU A 54 -2.55 12.11 15.48
C LEU A 54 -2.80 13.53 16.02
N TYR A 55 -3.86 14.18 15.55
CA TYR A 55 -4.20 15.54 16.01
C TYR A 55 -4.76 15.56 17.44
N ARG A 56 -5.69 14.65 17.78
CA ARG A 56 -6.45 14.71 19.04
C ARG A 56 -5.80 13.95 20.19
N VAL A 57 -5.17 12.81 19.90
CA VAL A 57 -4.65 11.90 20.93
C VAL A 57 -3.16 12.16 21.21
N GLU A 58 -2.40 12.56 20.18
CA GLU A 58 -0.95 12.81 20.31
C GLU A 58 -0.59 14.30 20.51
N ALA A 59 -1.60 15.17 20.65
CA ALA A 59 -1.52 16.56 21.16
C ALA A 59 -0.26 17.34 20.72
N ASN A 60 -0.01 17.46 19.41
CA ASN A 60 1.20 18.08 18.88
C ASN A 60 0.94 19.13 17.78
N ASN A 61 1.85 20.11 17.69
CA ASN A 61 1.97 21.06 16.57
C ASN A 61 2.11 20.31 15.24
N PHE A 62 0.97 20.07 14.59
CA PHE A 62 0.89 19.38 13.32
C PHE A 62 1.71 20.14 12.26
N SER A 63 2.66 19.44 11.65
CA SER A 63 3.46 19.95 10.54
C SER A 63 3.61 18.84 9.52
N ILE A 64 3.28 19.14 8.26
CA ILE A 64 3.43 18.20 7.13
C ILE A 64 4.89 17.73 7.03
N ARG A 65 5.85 18.62 7.30
CA ARG A 65 7.30 18.28 7.29
C ARG A 65 7.65 17.20 8.31
N LYS A 66 7.06 17.29 9.50
CA LYS A 66 7.24 16.31 10.58
C LYS A 66 6.48 15.02 10.29
N LEU A 67 5.27 15.12 9.75
CA LEU A 67 4.47 13.97 9.32
C LEU A 67 5.24 13.13 8.29
N LEU A 68 5.72 13.77 7.23
CA LEU A 68 6.53 13.14 6.19
C LEU A 68 7.91 12.69 6.67
N GLY A 69 8.32 13.09 7.89
CA GLY A 69 9.63 12.77 8.45
C GLY A 69 10.78 13.28 7.59
N LEU A 70 10.64 14.48 7.01
CA LEU A 70 11.67 15.10 6.16
C LEU A 70 12.91 15.50 6.96
N ASP A 71 12.76 15.80 8.25
CA ASP A 71 13.88 16.03 9.17
C ASP A 71 14.74 14.77 9.37
N SER A 72 14.12 13.60 9.30
CA SER A 72 14.80 12.31 9.44
C SER A 72 15.35 11.79 8.10
N LEU A 73 15.05 12.45 6.98
CA LEU A 73 15.52 12.05 5.65
C LEU A 73 16.96 12.51 5.42
N ASN A 74 17.93 11.75 5.93
CA ASN A 74 19.35 11.97 5.73
C ASN A 74 19.91 11.10 4.58
N SER A 75 21.21 11.19 4.32
CA SER A 75 21.84 10.42 3.24
C SER A 75 21.77 8.91 3.46
N ALA A 76 21.87 8.42 4.71
CA ALA A 76 21.76 6.99 5.00
C ALA A 76 20.35 6.46 4.74
N SER A 77 19.32 7.12 5.28
CA SER A 77 17.92 6.72 5.07
C SER A 77 17.52 6.78 3.60
N ARG A 78 17.98 7.81 2.87
CA ARG A 78 17.73 7.96 1.43
C ARG A 78 18.42 6.86 0.62
N ASN A 79 19.67 6.52 0.95
CA ASN A 79 20.40 5.47 0.25
C ASN A 79 19.75 4.10 0.49
N GLU A 80 19.37 3.77 1.73
CA GLU A 80 18.66 2.52 2.03
C GLU A 80 17.31 2.43 1.32
N ALA A 81 16.58 3.55 1.24
CA ALA A 81 15.32 3.63 0.49
C ALA A 81 15.52 3.36 -1.00
N ILE A 82 16.49 4.00 -1.63
CA ILE A 82 16.79 3.81 -3.05
C ILE A 82 17.26 2.38 -3.32
N ILE A 83 18.18 1.84 -2.50
CA ILE A 83 18.71 0.49 -2.68
C ILE A 83 17.60 -0.56 -2.56
N SER A 84 16.76 -0.45 -1.52
CA SER A 84 15.63 -1.36 -1.34
C SER A 84 14.60 -1.26 -2.48
N GLY A 85 14.25 -0.04 -2.88
CA GLY A 85 13.33 0.20 -4.00
C GLY A 85 13.85 -0.36 -5.32
N LEU A 86 15.13 -0.11 -5.64
CA LEU A 86 15.77 -0.67 -6.85
C LEU A 86 15.87 -2.20 -6.80
N GLY A 87 16.11 -2.77 -5.60
CA GLY A 87 16.07 -4.22 -5.40
C GLY A 87 14.69 -4.80 -5.71
N MET A 88 13.61 -4.18 -5.20
CA MET A 88 12.23 -4.59 -5.51
C MET A 88 11.91 -4.40 -7.00
N PHE A 89 12.31 -3.28 -7.59
CA PHE A 89 12.16 -3.01 -9.02
C PHE A 89 12.79 -4.14 -9.85
N ALA A 90 14.04 -4.51 -9.56
CA ALA A 90 14.74 -5.56 -10.28
C ALA A 90 14.06 -6.93 -10.12
N ILE A 91 13.56 -7.24 -8.91
CA ILE A 91 12.81 -8.48 -8.66
C ILE A 91 11.51 -8.52 -9.45
N ILE A 92 10.73 -7.42 -9.45
CA ILE A 92 9.46 -7.32 -10.18
C ILE A 92 9.71 -7.45 -11.69
N ALA A 93 10.65 -6.66 -12.23
CA ALA A 93 11.00 -6.69 -13.65
C ALA A 93 11.56 -8.05 -14.08
N GLY A 94 12.41 -8.67 -13.25
CA GLY A 94 12.97 -9.99 -13.51
C GLY A 94 11.92 -11.10 -13.46
N THR A 95 10.97 -11.01 -12.53
CA THR A 95 9.83 -11.95 -12.44
C THR A 95 8.97 -11.86 -13.69
N TYR A 96 8.67 -10.64 -14.14
CA TYR A 96 7.95 -10.43 -15.40
C TYR A 96 8.73 -10.95 -16.61
N ALA A 97 10.03 -10.71 -16.69
CA ALA A 97 10.84 -11.19 -17.81
C ALA A 97 10.87 -12.73 -17.94
N VAL A 98 10.69 -13.46 -16.83
CA VAL A 98 10.70 -14.93 -16.82
C VAL A 98 9.30 -15.53 -16.91
N LEU A 99 8.32 -14.91 -16.28
CA LEU A 99 6.97 -15.49 -16.09
C LEU A 99 5.86 -14.67 -16.77
N GLY A 100 6.17 -13.57 -17.45
CA GLY A 100 5.20 -12.67 -18.06
C GLY A 100 4.27 -13.36 -19.05
N ASP A 101 4.79 -14.29 -19.86
CA ASP A 101 4.02 -15.09 -20.82
C ASP A 101 3.00 -16.03 -20.17
N SER A 102 3.10 -16.27 -18.85
CA SER A 102 2.14 -17.10 -18.11
C SER A 102 0.88 -16.32 -17.68
N VAL A 103 0.86 -15.01 -17.84
CA VAL A 103 -0.25 -14.15 -17.41
C VAL A 103 -1.41 -14.28 -18.40
N ASP A 104 -2.61 -14.53 -17.89
CA ASP A 104 -3.82 -14.46 -18.70
C ASP A 104 -4.21 -12.99 -18.93
N ILE A 105 -3.65 -12.41 -19.98
CA ILE A 105 -3.90 -11.02 -20.38
C ILE A 105 -5.38 -10.82 -20.75
N THR A 106 -6.06 -11.87 -21.23
CA THR A 106 -7.48 -11.75 -21.63
C THR A 106 -8.35 -11.56 -20.41
N LEU A 107 -8.18 -12.42 -19.40
CA LEU A 107 -8.85 -12.29 -18.10
C LEU A 107 -8.52 -10.94 -17.45
N MET A 108 -7.24 -10.55 -17.43
CA MET A 108 -6.83 -9.27 -16.83
C MET A 108 -7.53 -8.07 -17.50
N LYS A 109 -7.63 -8.06 -18.84
CA LYS A 109 -8.33 -6.99 -19.57
C LYS A 109 -9.84 -7.00 -19.33
N GLU A 110 -10.45 -8.17 -19.20
CA GLU A 110 -11.87 -8.31 -18.87
C GLU A 110 -12.18 -7.68 -17.50
N GLU A 111 -11.44 -8.06 -16.47
CA GLU A 111 -11.62 -7.60 -15.09
C GLU A 111 -11.30 -6.10 -14.92
N ILE A 112 -10.27 -5.60 -15.60
CA ILE A 112 -9.87 -4.17 -15.53
C ILE A 112 -10.73 -3.30 -16.46
N GLY A 113 -11.39 -3.86 -17.47
CA GLY A 113 -12.08 -3.11 -18.53
C GLY A 113 -13.07 -2.07 -18.01
N ALA A 114 -13.87 -2.44 -17.01
CA ALA A 114 -14.87 -1.56 -16.40
C ALA A 114 -14.26 -0.37 -15.62
N THR A 115 -12.98 -0.39 -15.30
CA THR A 115 -12.32 0.72 -14.57
C THR A 115 -11.92 1.89 -15.47
N GLY A 116 -11.95 1.72 -16.79
CA GLY A 116 -11.43 2.69 -17.76
C GLY A 116 -9.90 2.70 -17.90
N LEU A 117 -9.17 1.84 -17.18
CA LEU A 117 -7.71 1.75 -17.22
C LEU A 117 -7.16 1.14 -18.52
N LEU A 118 -8.01 0.61 -19.41
CA LEU A 118 -7.61 0.23 -20.77
C LEU A 118 -7.45 1.44 -21.71
N ASN A 119 -7.75 2.65 -21.25
CA ASN A 119 -7.40 3.87 -21.95
C ASN A 119 -5.98 4.33 -21.53
N PRO A 120 -5.01 4.51 -22.46
CA PRO A 120 -3.64 4.89 -22.11
C PRO A 120 -3.51 6.18 -21.29
N THR A 121 -4.37 7.18 -21.55
CA THR A 121 -4.36 8.44 -20.80
C THR A 121 -4.85 8.23 -19.37
N THR A 122 -5.98 7.52 -19.19
CA THR A 122 -6.50 7.17 -17.87
C THR A 122 -5.50 6.31 -17.09
N PHE A 123 -4.90 5.32 -17.75
CA PHE A 123 -3.85 4.48 -17.16
C PHE A 123 -2.67 5.33 -16.68
N PHE A 124 -2.14 6.22 -17.52
CA PHE A 124 -0.97 7.02 -17.18
C PHE A 124 -1.24 7.98 -16.01
N LEU A 125 -2.40 8.66 -16.01
CA LEU A 125 -2.81 9.51 -14.90
C LEU A 125 -3.01 8.71 -13.61
N GLY A 126 -3.62 7.52 -13.73
CA GLY A 126 -3.74 6.56 -12.65
C GLY A 126 -2.37 6.17 -12.09
N ALA A 127 -1.45 5.72 -12.95
CA ALA A 127 -0.12 5.29 -12.56
C ALA A 127 0.63 6.40 -11.80
N ILE A 128 0.57 7.66 -12.26
CA ILE A 128 1.13 8.80 -11.52
C ILE A 128 0.50 8.90 -10.13
N TYR A 129 -0.83 8.85 -10.03
CA TYR A 129 -1.52 8.89 -8.75
C TYR A 129 -1.09 7.75 -7.82
N TRP A 130 -1.02 6.51 -8.32
CA TRP A 130 -0.68 5.36 -7.51
C TRP A 130 0.78 5.40 -7.04
N ILE A 131 1.72 5.65 -7.95
CA ILE A 131 3.15 5.75 -7.66
C ILE A 131 3.45 6.86 -6.64
N THR A 132 2.72 7.98 -6.68
CA THR A 132 3.04 9.16 -5.87
C THR A 132 2.12 9.32 -4.65
N LEU A 133 0.84 9.63 -4.86
CA LEU A 133 -0.09 9.97 -3.79
C LEU A 133 -0.54 8.73 -3.03
N ASN A 134 -0.92 7.66 -3.74
CA ASN A 134 -1.46 6.45 -3.14
C ASN A 134 -0.40 5.76 -2.28
N SER A 135 0.80 5.54 -2.81
CA SER A 135 1.91 4.92 -2.07
C SER A 135 2.28 5.72 -0.82
N LEU A 136 2.25 7.07 -0.88
CA LEU A 136 2.47 7.91 0.29
C LEU A 136 1.38 7.72 1.36
N ILE A 137 0.11 7.67 0.94
CA ILE A 137 -1.03 7.40 1.82
C ILE A 137 -0.90 6.01 2.45
N GLU A 138 -0.47 5.02 1.69
CA GLU A 138 -0.28 3.66 2.19
C GLU A 138 0.85 3.60 3.22
N GLU A 139 1.99 4.26 2.98
CA GLU A 139 3.06 4.30 3.98
C GLU A 139 2.61 5.03 5.26
N PHE A 140 1.85 6.11 5.11
CA PHE A 140 1.23 6.81 6.24
C PHE A 140 0.29 5.91 7.05
N VAL A 141 -0.59 5.17 6.37
CA VAL A 141 -1.59 4.29 7.00
C VAL A 141 -0.92 3.07 7.62
N PHE A 142 -0.11 2.34 6.87
CA PHE A 142 0.39 1.04 7.30
C PHE A 142 1.64 1.13 8.16
N ARG A 143 2.60 2.01 7.84
CA ARG A 143 3.85 2.10 8.61
C ARG A 143 3.69 2.99 9.82
N GLN A 144 3.32 4.25 9.59
CA GLN A 144 3.19 5.19 10.69
C GLN A 144 2.01 4.80 11.57
N PHE A 145 0.79 4.77 11.03
CA PHE A 145 -0.38 4.57 11.88
C PHE A 145 -0.50 3.13 12.40
N VAL A 146 -0.72 2.13 11.53
CA VAL A 146 -0.91 0.73 11.96
C VAL A 146 0.34 0.19 12.66
N GLY A 147 1.53 0.43 12.09
CA GLY A 147 2.80 -0.02 12.65
C GLY A 147 3.09 0.54 14.04
N ASP A 148 2.92 1.85 14.27
CA ASP A 148 3.17 2.44 15.59
C ASP A 148 2.13 2.00 16.61
N ARG A 149 0.85 1.84 16.22
CA ARG A 149 -0.18 1.33 17.14
C ARG A 149 0.10 -0.12 17.55
N LEU A 150 0.53 -0.97 16.63
CA LEU A 150 0.96 -2.34 16.95
C LEU A 150 2.18 -2.34 17.88
N LEU A 151 3.15 -1.44 17.63
CA LEU A 151 4.32 -1.29 18.50
C LEU A 151 3.94 -0.83 19.91
N GLU A 152 3.04 0.14 20.04
CA GLU A 152 2.56 0.65 21.34
C GLU A 152 1.78 -0.41 22.13
N LEU A 153 0.97 -1.21 21.44
CA LEU A 153 0.17 -2.26 22.08
C LEU A 153 1.02 -3.44 22.56
N THR A 154 2.04 -3.82 21.78
CA THR A 154 2.81 -5.05 22.01
C THR A 154 4.19 -4.83 22.61
N GLY A 155 4.76 -3.62 22.47
CA GLY A 155 6.16 -3.33 22.78
C GLY A 155 7.17 -4.03 21.85
N SER A 156 6.73 -4.67 20.76
CA SER A 156 7.55 -5.54 19.93
C SER A 156 7.71 -4.98 18.50
N ASN A 157 8.97 -4.72 18.12
CA ASN A 157 9.31 -4.37 16.74
C ASN A 157 8.90 -5.48 15.76
N PHE A 158 9.06 -6.74 16.15
CA PHE A 158 8.65 -7.87 15.30
C PHE A 158 7.13 -7.87 15.07
N ALA A 159 6.33 -7.69 16.11
CA ALA A 159 4.87 -7.66 15.99
C ALA A 159 4.39 -6.46 15.15
N SER A 160 5.05 -5.31 15.27
CA SER A 160 4.81 -4.13 14.44
C SER A 160 5.10 -4.41 12.97
N VAL A 161 6.28 -4.93 12.64
CA VAL A 161 6.69 -5.27 11.26
C VAL A 161 5.78 -6.33 10.66
N ALA A 162 5.62 -7.48 11.34
CA ALA A 162 4.84 -8.59 10.83
C ALA A 162 3.36 -8.22 10.68
N GLY A 163 2.76 -7.58 11.70
CA GLY A 163 1.35 -7.21 11.66
C GLY A 163 1.04 -6.14 10.61
N SER A 164 1.87 -5.09 10.51
CA SER A 164 1.73 -4.05 9.49
C SER A 164 1.89 -4.61 8.07
N ALA A 165 2.88 -5.50 7.86
CA ALA A 165 3.08 -6.16 6.57
C ALA A 165 1.89 -7.06 6.21
N ILE A 166 1.40 -7.89 7.13
CA ILE A 166 0.24 -8.76 6.89
C ILE A 166 -0.99 -7.94 6.51
N VAL A 167 -1.34 -6.91 7.28
CA VAL A 167 -2.50 -6.07 7.01
C VAL A 167 -2.39 -5.37 5.64
N PHE A 168 -1.19 -4.90 5.30
CA PHE A 168 -0.92 -4.32 3.98
C PHE A 168 -1.09 -5.35 2.87
N THR A 169 -0.61 -6.57 3.04
CA THR A 169 -0.68 -7.60 2.00
C THR A 169 -2.10 -8.12 1.77
N LEU A 170 -2.95 -8.22 2.81
CA LEU A 170 -4.29 -8.83 2.70
C LEU A 170 -5.14 -8.26 1.58
N HIS A 171 -5.24 -6.93 1.49
CA HIS A 171 -6.05 -6.30 0.47
C HIS A 171 -5.45 -6.47 -0.93
N HIS A 172 -4.12 -6.48 -1.05
CA HIS A 172 -3.45 -6.81 -2.31
C HIS A 172 -3.72 -8.25 -2.75
N THR A 173 -3.64 -9.22 -1.85
CA THR A 173 -3.95 -10.63 -2.17
C THR A 173 -5.37 -10.80 -2.68
N VAL A 174 -6.33 -10.06 -2.10
CA VAL A 174 -7.73 -10.08 -2.55
C VAL A 174 -7.89 -9.37 -3.90
N ALA A 175 -7.24 -8.21 -4.12
CA ALA A 175 -7.27 -7.56 -5.44
C ALA A 175 -6.67 -8.45 -6.53
N LEU A 176 -5.50 -9.04 -6.27
CA LEU A 176 -4.77 -9.85 -7.25
C LEU A 176 -5.46 -11.17 -7.57
N SER A 177 -6.35 -11.69 -6.70
CA SER A 177 -7.09 -12.91 -7.00
C SER A 177 -8.09 -12.78 -8.16
N TYR A 178 -8.45 -11.55 -8.55
CA TYR A 178 -9.33 -11.33 -9.69
C TYR A 178 -8.58 -11.44 -11.03
N TYR A 179 -7.32 -11.01 -11.09
CA TYR A 179 -6.56 -10.95 -12.36
C TYR A 179 -5.53 -12.08 -12.56
N PHE A 180 -5.15 -12.79 -11.48
CA PHE A 180 -4.05 -13.76 -11.51
C PHE A 180 -4.48 -15.14 -11.07
N ALA A 181 -3.85 -16.18 -11.65
CA ALA A 181 -4.01 -17.55 -11.21
C ALA A 181 -3.54 -17.72 -9.75
N LEU A 182 -4.04 -18.74 -9.05
CA LEU A 182 -3.76 -18.95 -7.62
C LEU A 182 -2.27 -18.94 -7.28
N TRP A 183 -1.43 -19.58 -8.09
CA TRP A 183 0.02 -19.64 -7.85
C TRP A 183 0.72 -18.30 -8.12
N GLN A 184 0.25 -17.52 -9.10
CA GLN A 184 0.75 -16.16 -9.40
C GLN A 184 0.38 -15.21 -8.26
N ASN A 185 -0.86 -15.27 -7.79
CA ASN A 185 -1.30 -14.49 -6.63
C ASN A 185 -0.52 -14.88 -5.36
N ALA A 186 -0.27 -16.16 -5.13
CA ALA A 186 0.56 -16.61 -4.00
C ALA A 186 1.99 -16.06 -4.08
N LEU A 187 2.62 -16.10 -5.26
CA LEU A 187 3.94 -15.55 -5.49
C LEU A 187 3.97 -14.02 -5.24
N ALA A 188 3.01 -13.29 -5.81
CA ALA A 188 2.88 -11.85 -5.61
C ALA A 188 2.61 -11.50 -4.14
N THR A 189 1.77 -12.28 -3.45
CA THR A 189 1.48 -12.13 -2.02
C THR A 189 2.74 -12.25 -1.17
N ILE A 190 3.59 -13.24 -1.44
CA ILE A 190 4.87 -13.41 -0.73
C ILE A 190 5.79 -12.20 -0.99
N ALA A 191 5.88 -11.73 -2.23
CA ALA A 191 6.70 -10.57 -2.58
C ALA A 191 6.21 -9.29 -1.88
N ILE A 192 4.89 -9.04 -1.89
CA ILE A 192 4.26 -7.88 -1.26
C ILE A 192 4.41 -7.92 0.26
N LEU A 193 4.31 -9.11 0.88
CA LEU A 193 4.59 -9.30 2.31
C LEU A 193 6.04 -8.93 2.65
N GLY A 194 6.99 -9.37 1.82
CA GLY A 194 8.40 -8.99 1.94
C GLY A 194 8.62 -7.48 1.81
N ALA A 195 8.00 -6.85 0.81
CA ALA A 195 8.07 -5.41 0.60
C ALA A 195 7.50 -4.62 1.80
N GLY A 196 6.30 -4.99 2.27
CA GLY A 196 5.68 -4.39 3.44
C GLY A 196 6.52 -4.54 4.72
N ALA A 197 7.22 -5.67 4.89
CA ALA A 197 8.15 -5.88 5.98
C ALA A 197 9.39 -4.98 5.85
N ILE A 198 9.98 -4.86 4.66
CA ILE A 198 11.13 -3.98 4.39
C ILE A 198 10.79 -2.52 4.70
N TRP A 199 9.64 -2.03 4.21
CA TRP A 199 9.21 -0.66 4.50
C TRP A 199 8.92 -0.44 5.99
N SER A 200 8.36 -1.45 6.68
CA SER A 200 8.17 -1.37 8.14
C SER A 200 9.51 -1.32 8.90
N ILE A 201 10.54 -2.02 8.42
CA ILE A 201 11.90 -1.94 8.97
C ILE A 201 12.52 -0.56 8.71
N LEU A 202 12.38 -0.02 7.50
CA LEU A 202 12.84 1.33 7.17
C LEU A 202 12.16 2.38 8.07
N TRP A 203 10.85 2.25 8.30
CA TRP A 203 10.10 3.11 9.19
C TRP A 203 10.64 3.06 10.62
N LEU A 204 10.80 1.87 11.21
CA LEU A 204 11.29 1.73 12.58
C LEU A 204 12.73 2.23 12.74
N ARG A 205 13.56 2.08 11.70
CA ARG A 205 14.97 2.50 11.71
C ARG A 205 15.14 4.01 11.57
N HIS A 206 14.43 4.63 10.64
CA HIS A 206 14.68 6.02 10.26
C HIS A 206 13.60 6.98 10.72
N ARG A 207 12.38 6.51 11.04
CA ARG A 207 11.21 7.34 11.36
C ARG A 207 10.98 8.43 10.30
N SER A 208 11.16 8.05 9.03
CA SER A 208 10.96 8.91 7.86
C SER A 208 9.97 8.25 6.93
N LEU A 209 8.77 8.82 6.82
CA LEU A 209 7.78 8.37 5.83
C LEU A 209 8.29 8.61 4.42
N ALA A 210 9.00 9.71 4.18
CA ALA A 210 9.61 10.01 2.89
C ALA A 210 10.61 8.92 2.45
N ALA A 211 11.40 8.35 3.37
CA ALA A 211 12.30 7.24 3.04
C ALA A 211 11.51 5.99 2.62
N CYS A 212 10.45 5.64 3.35
CA CYS A 212 9.59 4.49 3.00
C CYS A 212 8.90 4.73 1.64
N TRP A 213 8.35 5.93 1.45
CA TRP A 213 7.69 6.37 0.22
C TRP A 213 8.62 6.34 -0.99
N ILE A 214 9.87 6.79 -0.89
CA ILE A 214 10.84 6.71 -2.00
C ILE A 214 11.05 5.26 -2.43
N SER A 215 11.24 4.35 -1.46
CA SER A 215 11.41 2.92 -1.75
C SER A 215 10.16 2.34 -2.43
N HIS A 216 8.99 2.64 -1.89
CA HIS A 216 7.69 2.18 -2.40
C HIS A 216 7.44 2.72 -3.82
N ALA A 217 7.58 4.03 -4.05
CA ALA A 217 7.38 4.64 -5.35
C ALA A 217 8.29 4.04 -6.43
N ILE A 218 9.54 3.70 -6.11
CA ILE A 218 10.44 3.01 -7.06
C ILE A 218 9.90 1.60 -7.39
N ALA A 219 9.39 0.86 -6.41
CA ALA A 219 8.76 -0.44 -6.64
C ALA A 219 7.50 -0.30 -7.52
N ASP A 220 6.67 0.71 -7.27
CA ASP A 220 5.46 0.95 -8.06
C ASP A 220 5.76 1.34 -9.50
N VAL A 221 6.87 2.05 -9.76
CA VAL A 221 7.32 2.30 -11.14
C VAL A 221 7.52 0.97 -11.89
N ALA A 222 8.04 -0.07 -11.23
CA ALA A 222 8.15 -1.40 -11.83
C ALA A 222 6.77 -2.05 -12.04
N VAL A 223 5.89 -2.00 -11.02
CA VAL A 223 4.54 -2.59 -11.10
C VAL A 223 3.74 -1.97 -12.24
N PHE A 224 3.65 -0.64 -12.31
CA PHE A 224 2.92 0.05 -13.36
C PHE A 224 3.63 -0.01 -14.71
N GLY A 225 4.96 -0.11 -14.74
CA GLY A 225 5.70 -0.38 -15.97
C GLY A 225 5.36 -1.76 -16.56
N VAL A 226 5.32 -2.81 -15.73
CA VAL A 226 4.90 -4.15 -16.14
C VAL A 226 3.43 -4.17 -16.53
N ALA A 227 2.55 -3.52 -15.77
CA ALA A 227 1.14 -3.42 -16.12
C ALA A 227 0.93 -2.73 -17.47
N TYR A 228 1.71 -1.68 -17.79
CA TYR A 228 1.65 -1.04 -19.11
C TYR A 228 2.01 -2.03 -20.23
N LEU A 229 3.11 -2.79 -20.07
CA LEU A 229 3.54 -3.79 -21.06
C LEU A 229 2.56 -4.95 -21.27
N LEU A 230 1.79 -5.30 -20.24
CA LEU A 230 0.75 -6.33 -20.33
C LEU A 230 -0.52 -5.81 -21.01
N LEU A 231 -0.86 -4.53 -20.80
CA LEU A 231 -2.12 -3.95 -21.26
C LEU A 231 -2.04 -3.37 -22.70
N PHE A 232 -0.88 -2.87 -23.12
CA PHE A 232 -0.69 -2.10 -24.37
C PHE A 232 0.46 -2.63 -25.23
#